data_AF-A0A5F1ZWF7-F1
#
_entry.id   AF-A0A5F1ZWF7-F1
#
_cell.length_a   1.000
_cell.length_b   1.000
_cell.length_c   1.000
_cell.angle_alpha   90.00
_cell.angle_beta   90.00
_cell.angle_gamma   90.00
#
_symmetry.space_group_name_H-M   'P 1'
#
loop_
_entity.id
_entity.type
_entity.pdbx_description
1 polymer ?
#
loop_
_entity_poly.entity_id
_entity_poly.type
_entity_poly.pdbx_seq_one_letter_code
_entity_poly.pdbx_strand_id
1 'polypeptide(L)'
;MAKRNPITGPKLFGFSLIHPLNLILLFNIFVWVLLMLEGGRGIITYYFGLNPSLVVEKGMYWQVFTYGFLHVVGEDLFSSLMHIGMNMFGLYTVGFWVCRYIGAWKFLGIYLLSQLGGGIFVVLFSYIGWKSGLVPEHSIWDSYHSSTVGASGGVFGVLAAFSILFPEARFAFPPVRAKYAPWLLIGIGFAFDSYSLLQFYKTGGTSQSIFGMMSNSGHLGGAVFGLVSLLGLRKIWGEGKSPLFVRRWEEKEISEEPKPQQKTGDPFEAQIRNNRELLSKLYGISDAREKENILAPLQSKDANLCPPSDYNPEDMFCLRCEWLQNCELRKLKQSHPEL
;
A
#
# COMPACT_ATOMS: atom_id res chain seq x y z
N MET A 1 -24.35 -27.43 -3.39
CA MET A 1 -23.73 -26.24 -2.77
C MET A 1 -23.53 -26.50 -1.29
N ALA A 2 -22.31 -26.80 -0.84
CA ALA A 2 -22.03 -27.00 0.57
C ALA A 2 -22.15 -25.66 1.32
N LYS A 3 -23.13 -25.55 2.21
CA LYS A 3 -23.24 -24.45 3.18
C LYS A 3 -21.97 -24.48 4.04
N ARG A 4 -21.06 -23.53 3.83
CA ARG A 4 -19.98 -23.25 4.78
C ARG A 4 -20.65 -22.75 6.06
N ASN A 5 -20.65 -23.58 7.11
CA ASN A 5 -21.02 -23.13 8.44
C ASN A 5 -20.16 -21.91 8.79
N PRO A 6 -20.74 -20.74 9.11
CA PRO A 6 -19.96 -19.64 9.62
C PRO A 6 -19.41 -20.11 10.96
N ILE A 7 -18.09 -20.15 11.12
CA ILE A 7 -17.47 -20.39 12.42
C ILE A 7 -17.92 -19.23 13.33
N THR A 8 -18.94 -19.48 14.15
CA THR A 8 -19.52 -18.55 15.12
C THR A 8 -18.65 -18.54 16.37
N GLY A 9 -17.41 -18.10 16.23
CA GLY A 9 -16.54 -17.77 17.35
C GLY A 9 -16.65 -16.29 17.71
N PRO A 10 -16.24 -15.90 18.92
CA PRO A 10 -16.11 -14.49 19.31
C PRO A 10 -15.19 -13.74 18.33
N LYS A 11 -15.57 -12.48 18.04
CA LYS A 11 -14.86 -11.60 17.11
C LYS A 11 -14.45 -10.29 17.79
N LEU A 12 -13.29 -9.77 17.38
CA LEU A 12 -12.77 -8.47 17.78
C LEU A 12 -12.30 -7.74 16.52
N PHE A 13 -12.76 -6.49 16.34
CA PHE A 13 -12.51 -5.67 15.14
C PHE A 13 -12.77 -6.39 13.81
N GLY A 14 -13.83 -7.22 13.77
CA GLY A 14 -14.24 -7.96 12.57
C GLY A 14 -13.46 -9.26 12.29
N PHE A 15 -12.39 -9.55 13.04
CA PHE A 15 -11.63 -10.80 12.95
C PHE A 15 -11.96 -11.75 14.13
N SER A 16 -11.67 -13.05 13.99
CA SER A 16 -11.76 -14.00 15.12
C SER A 16 -10.76 -13.65 16.21
N LEU A 17 -11.00 -14.05 17.47
CA LEU A 17 -10.04 -13.83 18.55
C LEU A 17 -8.66 -14.47 18.28
N ILE A 18 -8.64 -15.64 17.63
CA ILE A 18 -7.41 -16.35 17.26
C ILE A 18 -6.72 -15.78 16.01
N HIS A 19 -7.23 -14.70 15.46
CA HIS A 19 -6.59 -14.05 14.32
C HIS A 19 -5.27 -13.39 14.76
N PRO A 20 -4.16 -13.55 14.01
CA PRO A 20 -2.85 -13.04 14.40
C PRO A 20 -2.81 -11.58 14.88
N LEU A 21 -3.54 -10.68 14.20
CA LEU A 21 -3.62 -9.28 14.62
C LEU A 21 -4.21 -9.12 16.04
N ASN A 22 -5.27 -9.87 16.34
CA ASN A 22 -5.92 -9.87 17.65
C ASN A 22 -5.07 -10.61 18.70
N LEU A 23 -4.35 -11.67 18.31
CA LEU A 23 -3.43 -12.38 19.21
C LEU A 23 -2.29 -11.47 19.67
N ILE A 24 -1.69 -10.70 18.76
CA ILE A 24 -0.64 -9.73 19.12
C ILE A 24 -1.20 -8.69 20.09
N LEU A 25 -2.39 -8.14 19.81
CA LEU A 25 -3.04 -7.16 20.69
C LEU A 25 -3.27 -7.71 22.09
N LEU A 26 -3.97 -8.84 22.18
CA LEU A 26 -4.40 -9.44 23.44
C LEU A 26 -3.19 -9.87 24.26
N PHE A 27 -2.15 -10.42 23.62
CA PHE A 27 -0.92 -10.80 24.31
C PHE A 27 -0.18 -9.59 24.88
N ASN A 28 -0.05 -8.51 24.12
CA ASN A 28 0.59 -7.27 24.60
C ASN A 28 -0.18 -6.64 25.76
N ILE A 29 -1.51 -6.58 25.67
CA ILE A 29 -2.37 -6.10 26.77
C ILE A 29 -2.20 -6.98 28.00
N PHE A 30 -2.22 -8.30 27.83
CA PHE A 30 -2.04 -9.26 28.92
C PHE A 30 -0.70 -9.07 29.63
N VAL A 31 0.41 -9.01 28.89
CA VAL A 31 1.75 -8.78 29.46
C VAL A 31 1.82 -7.42 30.16
N TRP A 32 1.24 -6.38 29.58
CA TRP A 32 1.20 -5.05 30.20
C TRP A 32 0.41 -5.02 31.52
N VAL A 33 -0.70 -5.77 31.61
CA VAL A 33 -1.42 -5.94 32.88
C VAL A 33 -0.56 -6.67 33.92
N LEU A 34 0.20 -7.70 33.52
CA LEU A 34 1.14 -8.35 34.43
C LEU A 34 2.23 -7.39 34.93
N LEU A 35 2.76 -6.54 34.05
CA LEU A 35 3.73 -5.49 34.43
C LEU A 35 3.13 -4.46 35.38
N MET A 36 1.85 -4.11 35.21
CA MET A 36 1.10 -3.24 36.13
C MET A 36 0.99 -3.84 37.53
N LEU A 37 0.70 -5.14 37.62
CA LEU A 37 0.63 -5.85 38.92
C LEU A 37 2.00 -5.94 39.61
N GLU A 38 3.08 -6.00 38.83
CA GLU A 38 4.46 -6.03 39.33
C GLU A 38 5.00 -4.64 39.72
N GLY A 39 4.43 -3.56 39.18
CA GLY A 39 4.93 -2.20 39.34
C GLY A 39 5.99 -1.77 38.32
N GLY A 40 6.13 -2.50 37.20
CA GLY A 40 6.83 -2.05 35.99
C GLY A 40 8.36 -2.11 35.97
N ARG A 41 9.01 -2.28 37.13
CA ARG A 41 10.49 -2.32 37.26
C ARG A 41 10.99 -3.62 37.90
N GLY A 42 10.19 -4.67 37.86
CA GLY A 42 10.47 -5.93 38.55
C GLY A 42 11.23 -6.96 37.70
N ILE A 43 11.03 -8.21 38.06
CA ILE A 43 11.69 -9.38 37.48
C ILE A 43 11.30 -9.59 36.02
N ILE A 44 10.07 -9.26 35.62
CA ILE A 44 9.62 -9.43 34.23
C ILE A 44 10.43 -8.50 33.31
N THR A 45 10.56 -7.22 33.66
CA THR A 45 11.36 -6.26 32.88
C THR A 45 12.84 -6.66 32.85
N TYR A 46 13.39 -7.14 33.97
CA TYR A 46 14.79 -7.59 34.03
C TYR A 46 15.08 -8.75 33.09
N TYR A 47 14.21 -9.78 33.06
CA TYR A 47 14.46 -10.98 32.26
C TYR A 47 14.03 -10.82 30.80
N PHE A 48 12.97 -10.06 30.51
CA PHE A 48 12.35 -10.04 29.18
C PHE A 48 12.45 -8.70 28.45
N GLY A 49 12.80 -7.60 29.14
CA GLY A 49 13.13 -6.32 28.52
C GLY A 49 14.51 -6.38 27.88
N LEU A 50 14.74 -5.63 26.81
CA LEU A 50 16.01 -5.68 26.08
C LEU A 50 17.06 -4.81 26.73
N ASN A 51 17.98 -5.44 27.46
CA ASN A 51 19.17 -4.78 27.98
C ASN A 51 20.42 -5.26 27.20
N PRO A 52 21.05 -4.41 26.37
CA PRO A 52 22.18 -4.81 25.55
C PRO A 52 23.35 -5.43 26.35
N SER A 53 23.67 -4.91 27.54
CA SER A 53 24.71 -5.48 28.40
C SER A 53 24.36 -6.90 28.87
N LEU A 54 23.10 -7.18 29.23
CA LEU A 54 22.68 -8.52 29.63
C LEU A 54 22.70 -9.51 28.46
N VAL A 55 22.37 -9.04 27.26
CA VAL A 55 22.47 -9.85 26.04
C VAL A 55 23.92 -10.21 25.73
N VAL A 56 24.81 -9.21 25.73
CA VAL A 56 26.21 -9.37 25.30
C VAL A 56 27.05 -10.08 26.37
N GLU A 57 26.88 -9.72 27.64
CA GLU A 57 27.78 -10.17 28.72
C GLU A 57 27.22 -11.37 29.48
N LYS A 58 25.89 -11.51 29.56
CA LYS A 58 25.23 -12.60 30.31
C LYS A 58 24.53 -13.62 29.41
N GLY A 59 24.56 -13.44 28.09
CA GLY A 59 23.98 -14.38 27.13
C GLY A 59 22.45 -14.45 27.15
N MET A 60 21.77 -13.39 27.59
CA MET A 60 20.30 -13.34 27.68
C MET A 60 19.65 -13.08 26.30
N TYR A 61 20.00 -13.88 25.28
CA TYR A 61 19.69 -13.61 23.87
C TYR A 61 18.20 -13.53 23.54
N TRP A 62 17.32 -14.17 24.34
CA TRP A 62 15.88 -14.10 24.14
C TRP A 62 15.33 -12.67 24.26
N GLN A 63 16.01 -11.80 25.01
CA GLN A 63 15.64 -10.40 25.17
C GLN A 63 15.56 -9.65 23.84
N VAL A 64 16.37 -10.04 22.85
CA VAL A 64 16.36 -9.49 21.49
C VAL A 64 14.97 -9.62 20.84
N PHE A 65 14.14 -10.56 21.29
CA PHE A 65 12.80 -10.76 20.78
C PHE A 65 11.72 -10.41 21.81
N THR A 66 11.88 -10.83 23.06
CA THR A 66 10.80 -10.75 24.08
C THR A 66 10.45 -9.33 24.47
N TYR A 67 11.39 -8.38 24.35
CA TYR A 67 11.16 -6.98 24.69
C TYR A 67 10.01 -6.35 23.91
N GLY A 68 9.72 -6.90 22.72
CA GLY A 68 8.64 -6.48 21.86
C GLY A 68 7.25 -6.61 22.44
N PHE A 69 7.10 -7.41 23.50
CA PHE A 69 5.82 -7.66 24.14
C PHE A 69 5.65 -6.93 25.48
N LEU A 70 6.71 -6.27 25.95
CA LEU A 70 6.70 -5.47 27.17
C LEU A 70 6.40 -4.02 26.82
N HIS A 71 5.76 -3.31 27.74
CA HIS A 71 5.44 -1.89 27.59
C HIS A 71 5.69 -1.18 28.92
N VAL A 72 6.03 0.12 28.84
CA VAL A 72 6.37 0.92 30.02
C VAL A 72 5.17 0.99 30.99
N VAL A 73 5.51 0.90 32.28
CA VAL A 73 4.61 1.01 33.42
C VAL A 73 5.31 1.87 34.47
N GLY A 74 4.72 3.00 34.88
CA GLY A 74 5.02 3.61 36.18
C GLY A 74 5.40 5.09 36.27
N GLU A 75 5.62 5.84 35.19
CA GLU A 75 5.89 7.30 35.33
C GLU A 75 4.60 8.09 35.59
N ASP A 76 3.57 7.78 34.81
CA ASP A 76 2.19 8.16 35.04
C ASP A 76 1.29 7.21 34.23
N LEU A 77 0.01 7.13 34.60
CA LEU A 77 -0.92 6.23 33.90
C LEU A 77 -1.11 6.63 32.44
N PHE A 78 -1.08 7.93 32.15
CA PHE A 78 -1.33 8.43 30.80
C PHE A 78 -0.18 8.08 29.84
N SER A 79 1.07 8.29 30.22
CA SER A 79 2.24 7.90 29.42
C SER A 79 2.30 6.39 29.19
N SER A 80 1.99 5.61 30.23
CA SER A 80 1.94 4.14 30.14
C SER A 80 0.87 3.68 29.13
N LEU A 81 -0.34 4.28 29.18
CA LEU A 81 -1.42 4.03 28.23
C LEU A 81 -1.10 4.52 26.82
N MET A 82 -0.47 5.68 26.68
CA MET A 82 -0.05 6.22 25.38
C MET A 82 0.98 5.34 24.71
N HIS A 83 1.94 4.78 25.45
CA HIS A 83 2.95 3.89 24.86
C HIS A 83 2.32 2.63 24.24
N ILE A 84 1.54 1.87 25.01
CA ILE A 84 0.86 0.67 24.47
C ILE A 84 -0.21 1.06 23.43
N GLY A 85 -0.95 2.14 23.69
CA GLY A 85 -2.00 2.65 22.82
C GLY A 85 -1.49 3.01 21.44
N MET A 86 -0.37 3.75 21.33
CA MET A 86 0.22 4.14 20.05
C MET A 86 0.79 2.95 19.28
N ASN A 87 1.41 1.98 19.97
CA ASN A 87 1.88 0.75 19.33
C ASN A 87 0.73 -0.05 18.73
N MET A 88 -0.32 -0.29 19.51
CA MET A 88 -1.48 -1.06 19.06
C MET A 88 -2.30 -0.29 18.02
N PHE A 89 -2.45 1.02 18.16
CA PHE A 89 -3.09 1.88 17.15
C PHE A 89 -2.34 1.86 15.83
N GLY A 90 -1.02 2.01 15.85
CA GLY A 90 -0.17 1.90 14.66
C GLY A 90 -0.32 0.53 14.01
N LEU A 91 -0.24 -0.54 14.81
CA LEU A 91 -0.42 -1.92 14.33
C LEU A 91 -1.77 -2.14 13.65
N TYR A 92 -2.88 -1.67 14.24
CA TYR A 92 -4.20 -1.84 13.62
C TYR A 92 -4.40 -0.95 12.40
N THR A 93 -3.86 0.27 12.42
CA THR A 93 -4.02 1.23 11.32
C THR A 93 -3.45 0.69 10.02
N VAL A 94 -2.22 0.15 10.05
CA VAL A 94 -1.58 -0.39 8.84
C VAL A 94 -1.67 -1.91 8.73
N GLY A 95 -1.57 -2.62 9.85
CA GLY A 95 -1.55 -4.08 9.90
C GLY A 95 -2.88 -4.70 9.48
N PHE A 96 -4.02 -4.03 9.71
CA PHE A 96 -5.31 -4.46 9.17
C PHE A 96 -5.25 -4.65 7.64
N TRP A 97 -4.74 -3.64 6.93
CA TRP A 97 -4.65 -3.64 5.47
C TRP A 97 -3.60 -4.62 4.96
N VAL A 98 -2.40 -4.62 5.56
CA VAL A 98 -1.33 -5.56 5.20
C VAL A 98 -1.83 -7.00 5.38
N CYS A 99 -2.40 -7.33 6.55
CA CYS A 99 -2.91 -8.66 6.85
C CYS A 99 -3.98 -9.12 5.86
N ARG A 100 -4.91 -8.24 5.48
CA ARG A 100 -5.97 -8.57 4.52
C ARG A 100 -5.43 -8.74 3.10
N TYR A 101 -4.30 -8.10 2.80
CA TYR A 101 -3.62 -8.18 1.52
C TYR A 101 -2.77 -9.44 1.38
N ILE A 102 -1.78 -9.64 2.25
CA ILE A 102 -0.86 -10.79 2.16
C ILE A 102 -1.38 -12.03 2.87
N GLY A 103 -2.41 -11.93 3.71
CA GLY A 103 -2.92 -13.03 4.53
C GLY A 103 -2.31 -13.06 5.95
N ALA A 104 -3.09 -13.62 6.87
CA ALA A 104 -2.87 -13.47 8.31
C ALA A 104 -1.54 -14.03 8.84
N TRP A 105 -1.19 -15.25 8.45
CA TRP A 105 0.04 -15.91 8.91
C TRP A 105 1.30 -15.32 8.28
N LYS A 106 1.17 -14.81 7.05
CA LYS A 106 2.24 -14.12 6.34
C LYS A 106 2.54 -12.77 7.00
N PHE A 107 1.50 -12.04 7.35
CA PHE A 107 1.57 -10.84 8.17
C PHE A 107 2.23 -11.11 9.53
N LEU A 108 1.84 -12.19 10.22
CA LEU A 108 2.45 -12.57 11.49
C LEU A 108 3.96 -12.80 11.32
N GLY A 109 4.37 -13.54 10.30
CA GLY A 109 5.79 -13.76 10.00
C GLY A 109 6.57 -12.45 9.81
N ILE A 110 6.02 -11.51 9.02
CA ILE A 110 6.65 -10.19 8.83
C ILE A 110 6.74 -9.44 10.16
N TYR A 111 5.67 -9.39 10.95
CA TYR A 111 5.67 -8.70 12.23
C TYR A 111 6.72 -9.25 13.20
N LEU A 112 6.80 -10.58 13.35
CA LEU A 112 7.75 -11.22 14.27
C LEU A 112 9.21 -11.08 13.79
N LEU A 113 9.47 -11.22 12.49
CA LEU A 113 10.81 -11.00 11.94
C LEU A 113 11.24 -9.52 12.06
N SER A 114 10.30 -8.60 11.93
CA SER A 114 10.55 -7.17 12.16
C SER A 114 10.86 -6.90 13.62
N GLN A 115 10.13 -7.50 14.56
CA GLN A 115 10.41 -7.36 15.98
C GLN A 115 11.82 -7.87 16.34
N LEU A 116 12.21 -9.02 15.78
CA LEU A 116 13.55 -9.56 15.91
C LEU A 116 14.61 -8.60 15.35
N GLY A 117 14.37 -8.07 14.15
CA GLY A 117 15.26 -7.09 13.50
C GLY A 117 15.44 -5.82 14.32
N GLY A 118 14.37 -5.33 14.94
CA GLY A 118 14.41 -4.23 15.88
C GLY A 118 15.37 -4.50 17.03
N GLY A 119 15.21 -5.64 17.73
CA GLY A 119 16.08 -5.95 18.86
C GLY A 119 17.55 -6.14 18.47
N ILE A 120 17.82 -6.72 17.29
CA ILE A 120 19.19 -6.85 16.77
C ILE A 120 19.82 -5.46 16.58
N PHE A 121 19.08 -4.51 16.02
CA PHE A 121 19.60 -3.16 15.78
C PHE A 121 19.79 -2.39 17.09
N VAL A 122 18.91 -2.55 18.07
CA VAL A 122 19.10 -1.96 19.41
C VAL A 122 20.43 -2.44 20.00
N VAL A 123 20.66 -3.76 20.06
CA VAL A 123 21.92 -4.30 20.59
C VAL A 123 23.13 -3.77 19.83
N LEU A 124 23.06 -3.78 18.49
CA LEU A 124 24.17 -3.34 17.64
C LEU A 124 24.50 -1.84 17.84
N PHE A 125 23.49 -0.97 17.79
CA PHE A 125 23.67 0.47 17.93
C PHE A 125 24.13 0.85 19.33
N SER A 126 23.53 0.26 20.36
CA SER A 126 23.94 0.49 21.75
C SER A 126 25.37 0.04 22.02
N TYR A 127 25.75 -1.15 21.53
CA TYR A 127 27.11 -1.67 21.70
C TYR A 127 28.15 -0.81 20.97
N ILE A 128 27.91 -0.45 19.70
CA ILE A 128 28.82 0.40 18.92
C ILE A 128 28.90 1.80 19.55
N GLY A 129 27.76 2.38 19.92
CA GLY A 129 27.68 3.71 20.54
C GLY A 129 28.46 3.79 21.84
N TRP A 130 28.34 2.76 22.70
CA TRP A 130 29.10 2.67 23.94
C TRP A 130 30.60 2.48 23.70
N LYS A 131 31.00 1.53 22.83
CA LYS A 131 32.42 1.26 22.54
C LYS A 131 33.13 2.44 21.86
N SER A 132 32.42 3.21 21.05
CA SER A 132 32.97 4.40 20.38
C SER A 132 32.95 5.66 21.26
N GLY A 133 32.26 5.63 22.40
CA GLY A 133 32.05 6.81 23.25
C GLY A 133 31.06 7.83 22.67
N LEU A 134 30.37 7.51 21.56
CA LEU A 134 29.36 8.36 20.94
C LEU A 134 28.08 8.44 21.77
N VAL A 135 27.72 7.35 22.45
CA VAL A 135 26.52 7.26 23.28
C VAL A 135 26.95 7.14 24.75
N PRO A 136 26.57 8.10 25.60
CA PRO A 136 26.86 8.03 27.04
C PRO A 136 26.29 6.76 27.69
N GLU A 137 26.97 6.26 28.72
CA GLU A 137 26.59 5.03 29.42
C GLU A 137 25.14 5.07 29.95
N HIS A 138 24.71 6.23 30.46
CA HIS A 138 23.38 6.46 31.00
C HIS A 138 22.52 7.33 30.07
N SER A 139 22.70 7.23 28.75
CA SER A 139 21.79 7.86 27.82
C SER A 139 20.37 7.30 27.96
N ILE A 140 19.39 8.15 27.69
CA ILE A 140 17.97 7.81 27.70
C ILE A 140 17.48 7.22 26.36
N TRP A 141 18.36 7.17 25.35
CA TRP A 141 18.16 6.53 24.06
C TRP A 141 19.29 5.53 23.82
N ASP A 142 18.96 4.34 23.32
CA ASP A 142 19.91 3.30 22.90
C ASP A 142 21.11 3.09 23.85
N SER A 143 20.92 3.25 25.16
CA SER A 143 21.97 3.01 26.15
C SER A 143 22.29 1.52 26.25
N TYR A 144 23.58 1.22 26.41
CA TYR A 144 24.06 -0.14 26.55
C TYR A 144 23.62 -0.84 27.85
N HIS A 145 23.32 -0.09 28.90
CA HIS A 145 22.93 -0.63 30.21
C HIS A 145 21.44 -0.40 30.56
N SER A 146 20.73 0.39 29.76
CA SER A 146 19.30 0.63 29.93
C SER A 146 18.46 -0.40 29.19
N SER A 147 17.28 -0.69 29.75
CA SER A 147 16.35 -1.65 29.14
C SER A 147 15.40 -0.95 28.17
N THR A 148 15.27 -1.52 26.97
CA THR A 148 14.29 -1.11 25.94
C THR A 148 13.10 -2.05 25.97
N VAL A 149 11.88 -1.52 25.86
CA VAL A 149 10.63 -2.30 25.75
C VAL A 149 9.72 -1.66 24.71
N GLY A 150 8.92 -2.47 24.02
CA GLY A 150 7.86 -1.97 23.14
C GLY A 150 7.75 -2.73 21.82
N ALA A 151 6.51 -2.87 21.35
CA ALA A 151 6.15 -3.54 20.09
C ALA A 151 6.53 -2.76 18.82
N SER A 152 7.13 -1.58 18.97
CA SER A 152 7.30 -0.61 17.89
C SER A 152 8.21 -1.11 16.77
N GLY A 153 9.20 -1.97 17.05
CA GLY A 153 10.01 -2.62 16.00
C GLY A 153 9.15 -3.42 15.02
N GLY A 154 8.24 -4.24 15.54
CA GLY A 154 7.24 -4.95 14.73
C GLY A 154 6.30 -4.01 13.98
N VAL A 155 5.85 -2.93 14.62
CA VAL A 155 4.96 -1.92 14.00
C VAL A 155 5.65 -1.20 12.84
N PHE A 156 6.90 -0.77 13.01
CA PHE A 156 7.67 -0.09 11.95
C PHE A 156 7.98 -1.03 10.78
N GLY A 157 8.21 -2.31 11.03
CA GLY A 157 8.33 -3.30 9.96
C GLY A 157 7.03 -3.52 9.18
N VAL A 158 5.89 -3.55 9.86
CA VAL A 158 4.57 -3.59 9.19
C VAL A 158 4.30 -2.28 8.44
N LEU A 159 4.68 -1.13 8.99
CA LEU A 159 4.57 0.18 8.33
C LEU A 159 5.43 0.23 7.07
N ALA A 160 6.65 -0.31 7.10
CA ALA A 160 7.52 -0.41 5.93
C ALA A 160 6.97 -1.41 4.90
N ALA A 161 6.35 -2.51 5.33
CA ALA A 161 5.64 -3.38 4.40
C ALA A 161 4.44 -2.65 3.76
N PHE A 162 3.67 -1.90 4.54
CA PHE A 162 2.55 -1.08 4.07
C PHE A 162 3.01 -0.01 3.07
N SER A 163 4.18 0.60 3.29
CA SER A 163 4.73 1.63 2.41
C SER A 163 5.03 1.11 0.99
N ILE A 164 5.34 -0.17 0.84
CA ILE A 164 5.54 -0.84 -0.45
C ILE A 164 4.22 -1.35 -1.05
N LEU A 165 3.31 -1.85 -0.22
CA LEU A 165 2.03 -2.40 -0.68
C LEU A 165 1.01 -1.33 -1.08
N PHE A 166 1.06 -0.16 -0.44
CA PHE A 166 0.09 0.93 -0.61
C PHE A 166 0.81 2.29 -0.72
N PRO A 167 1.75 2.48 -1.65
CA PRO A 167 2.67 3.62 -1.65
C PRO A 167 1.99 4.99 -1.73
N GLU A 168 0.84 5.07 -2.39
CA GLU A 168 0.07 6.31 -2.59
C GLU A 168 -1.02 6.55 -1.54
N ALA A 169 -1.22 5.62 -0.59
CA ALA A 169 -2.11 5.85 0.54
C ALA A 169 -1.60 7.03 1.38
N ARG A 170 -2.50 7.88 1.87
CA ARG A 170 -2.16 9.06 2.68
C ARG A 170 -2.64 8.86 4.11
N PHE A 171 -1.76 9.13 5.06
CA PHE A 171 -2.16 9.28 6.45
C PHE A 171 -2.82 10.64 6.65
N ALA A 172 -3.78 10.72 7.58
CA ALA A 172 -4.40 11.99 7.92
C ALA A 172 -3.44 12.88 8.74
N PHE A 173 -2.66 12.26 9.62
CA PHE A 173 -1.66 12.94 10.44
C PHE A 173 -0.45 12.01 10.73
N PRO A 174 0.78 12.43 10.41
CA PRO A 174 1.10 13.56 9.52
C PRO A 174 0.59 13.30 8.09
N PRO A 175 0.22 14.35 7.32
CA PRO A 175 -0.33 14.19 5.98
C PRO A 175 0.75 13.80 4.97
N VAL A 176 1.17 12.53 5.01
CA VAL A 176 2.26 11.99 4.20
C VAL A 176 1.81 10.76 3.43
N ARG A 177 2.43 10.53 2.27
CA ARG A 177 2.22 9.28 1.53
C ARG A 177 2.93 8.14 2.25
N ALA A 178 2.31 6.96 2.23
CA ALA A 178 2.79 5.78 2.94
C ALA A 178 4.22 5.42 2.57
N LYS A 179 4.61 5.55 1.30
CA LYS A 179 5.98 5.30 0.82
C LYS A 179 7.08 6.07 1.55
N TYR A 180 6.75 7.23 2.13
CA TYR A 180 7.68 8.08 2.87
C TYR A 180 7.55 7.92 4.39
N ALA A 181 6.43 7.40 4.89
CA ALA A 181 6.09 7.45 6.31
C ALA A 181 7.09 6.76 7.25
N PRO A 182 7.55 5.51 7.02
CA PRO A 182 8.50 4.87 7.93
C PRO A 182 9.81 5.66 8.03
N TRP A 183 10.33 6.09 6.88
CA TRP A 183 11.62 6.79 6.78
C TRP A 183 11.58 8.19 7.36
N LEU A 184 10.46 8.90 7.16
CA LEU A 184 10.26 10.21 7.76
C LEU A 184 10.23 10.12 9.29
N LEU A 185 9.46 9.16 9.84
CA LEU A 185 9.36 8.98 11.29
C LEU A 185 10.70 8.54 11.90
N ILE A 186 11.41 7.61 11.26
CA ILE A 186 12.76 7.20 11.68
C ILE A 186 13.75 8.36 11.61
N GLY A 187 13.75 9.12 10.52
CA GLY A 187 14.66 10.25 10.32
C GLY A 187 14.41 11.38 11.33
N ILE A 188 13.14 11.69 11.60
CA ILE A 188 12.76 12.63 12.67
C ILE A 188 13.23 12.10 14.03
N GLY A 189 13.04 10.80 14.30
CA GLY A 189 13.52 10.16 15.52
C GLY A 189 15.03 10.33 15.73
N PHE A 190 15.84 9.94 14.76
CA PHE A 190 17.30 10.12 14.85
C PHE A 190 17.75 11.59 14.93
N ALA A 191 17.02 12.51 14.30
CA ALA A 191 17.28 13.94 14.46
C ALA A 191 17.04 14.39 15.91
N PHE A 192 15.98 13.89 16.56
CA PHE A 192 15.74 14.12 17.98
C PHE A 192 16.80 13.47 18.88
N ASP A 193 17.25 12.25 18.59
CA ASP A 193 18.34 11.62 19.36
C ASP A 193 19.63 12.43 19.26
N SER A 194 19.95 12.90 18.05
CA SER A 194 21.13 13.73 17.79
C SER A 194 21.07 15.07 18.52
N TYR A 195 19.89 15.70 18.54
CA TYR A 195 19.65 16.92 19.31
C TYR A 195 19.78 16.67 20.81
N SER A 196 19.15 15.60 21.32
CA SER A 196 19.22 15.21 22.74
C SER A 196 20.65 14.94 23.19
N LEU A 197 21.44 14.29 22.34
CA LEU A 197 22.87 14.05 22.57
C LEU A 197 23.66 15.36 22.65
N LEU A 198 23.44 16.28 21.72
CA LEU A 198 24.09 17.60 21.75
C LEU A 198 23.76 18.37 23.04
N GLN A 199 22.49 18.32 23.47
CA GLN A 199 22.05 18.99 24.70
C GLN A 199 22.61 18.32 25.95
N PHE A 200 22.72 16.98 25.96
CA PHE A 200 23.36 16.23 27.03
C PHE A 200 24.81 16.72 27.27
N TYR A 201 25.62 16.85 26.21
CA TYR A 201 26.99 17.34 26.32
C TYR A 201 27.09 18.82 26.72
N LYS A 202 26.14 19.67 26.29
CA LYS A 202 26.12 21.09 26.67
C LYS A 202 25.71 21.33 28.12
N THR A 203 24.81 20.50 28.65
CA THR A 203 24.17 20.70 29.97
C THR A 203 24.78 19.83 31.07
N GLY A 204 25.82 19.04 30.77
CA GLY A 204 26.46 18.15 31.74
C GLY A 204 25.55 17.01 32.21
N GLY A 205 24.65 16.53 31.34
CA GLY A 205 23.82 15.35 31.61
C GLY A 205 22.49 15.58 32.33
N THR A 206 22.00 16.82 32.39
CA THR A 206 20.70 17.16 33.03
C THR A 206 19.50 17.15 32.08
N SER A 207 19.71 16.83 30.79
CA SER A 207 18.64 16.86 29.77
C SER A 207 17.76 15.61 29.80
N GLN A 208 16.47 15.79 30.04
CA GLN A 208 15.42 14.78 29.88
C GLN A 208 14.82 14.86 28.46
N SER A 209 14.49 13.72 27.86
CA SER A 209 13.77 13.67 26.58
C SER A 209 12.35 14.18 26.78
N ILE A 210 11.93 15.15 25.97
CA ILE A 210 10.57 15.72 26.02
C ILE A 210 9.51 14.71 25.53
N PHE A 211 9.92 13.69 24.75
CA PHE A 211 9.01 12.73 24.10
C PHE A 211 9.14 11.30 24.65
N GLY A 212 9.78 11.12 25.81
CA GLY A 212 10.01 9.80 26.39
C GLY A 212 11.12 9.00 25.69
N MET A 213 11.41 7.81 26.21
CA MET A 213 12.47 6.91 25.73
C MET A 213 11.97 6.13 24.51
N MET A 214 12.39 6.53 23.31
CA MET A 214 12.04 5.86 22.06
C MET A 214 13.31 5.36 21.37
N SER A 215 13.42 4.05 21.14
CA SER A 215 14.58 3.47 20.46
C SER A 215 14.42 3.56 18.94
N ASN A 216 15.03 4.57 18.34
CA ASN A 216 14.97 4.77 16.88
C ASN A 216 15.81 3.74 16.11
N SER A 217 16.86 3.18 16.72
CA SER A 217 17.55 2.01 16.16
C SER A 217 16.62 0.80 16.06
N GLY A 218 15.78 0.55 17.08
CA GLY A 218 14.76 -0.48 17.05
C GLY A 218 13.73 -0.27 15.92
N HIS A 219 13.31 0.97 15.67
CA HIS A 219 12.44 1.31 14.54
C HIS A 219 13.11 1.06 13.19
N LEU A 220 14.37 1.46 13.05
CA LEU A 220 15.15 1.23 11.84
C LEU A 220 15.33 -0.26 11.56
N GLY A 221 15.76 -1.04 12.56
CA GLY A 221 15.91 -2.49 12.42
C GLY A 221 14.60 -3.17 12.07
N GLY A 222 13.51 -2.75 12.71
CA GLY A 222 12.16 -3.21 12.40
C GLY A 222 11.75 -2.94 10.96
N ALA A 223 11.91 -1.71 10.49
CA ALA A 223 11.60 -1.32 9.11
C ALA A 223 12.44 -2.10 8.09
N VAL A 224 13.76 -2.23 8.31
CA VAL A 224 14.67 -2.97 7.43
C VAL A 224 14.28 -4.44 7.35
N PHE A 225 14.10 -5.11 8.49
CA PHE A 225 13.72 -6.52 8.51
C PHE A 225 12.31 -6.76 7.96
N GLY A 226 11.37 -5.84 8.18
CA GLY A 226 10.04 -5.91 7.60
C GLY A 226 10.06 -5.86 6.08
N LEU A 227 10.88 -4.99 5.49
CA LEU A 227 11.07 -4.92 4.04
C LEU A 227 11.75 -6.16 3.49
N VAL A 228 12.85 -6.59 4.10
CA VAL A 228 13.57 -7.81 3.68
C VAL A 228 12.64 -9.01 3.76
N SER A 229 11.84 -9.12 4.83
CA SER A 229 10.85 -10.18 4.99
C SER A 229 9.79 -10.10 3.90
N LEU A 230 9.20 -8.93 3.63
CA LEU A 230 8.21 -8.78 2.56
C LEU A 230 8.78 -9.19 1.19
N LEU A 231 9.97 -8.72 0.85
CA LEU A 231 10.62 -8.98 -0.43
C LEU A 231 11.01 -10.46 -0.57
N GLY A 232 11.60 -11.05 0.47
CA GLY A 232 11.95 -12.48 0.50
C GLY A 232 10.72 -13.37 0.38
N LEU A 233 9.64 -13.02 1.08
CA LEU A 233 8.37 -13.75 1.04
C LEU A 233 7.66 -13.64 -0.32
N ARG A 234 7.76 -12.50 -1.01
CA ARG A 234 7.28 -12.36 -2.41
C ARG A 234 8.01 -13.29 -3.37
N LYS A 235 9.32 -13.49 -3.18
CA LYS A 235 10.13 -14.40 -3.99
C LYS A 235 9.76 -15.87 -3.77
N ILE A 236 9.46 -16.26 -2.54
CA ILE A 236 9.15 -17.65 -2.18
C ILE A 236 7.72 -18.05 -2.54
N TRP A 237 6.76 -17.12 -2.43
CA TRP A 237 5.34 -17.43 -2.57
C TRP A 237 4.71 -17.04 -3.92
N GLY A 238 5.53 -16.52 -4.84
CA GLY A 238 5.06 -15.91 -6.09
C GLY A 238 4.40 -14.54 -5.86
N GLU A 239 4.31 -13.73 -6.91
CA GLU A 239 3.56 -12.47 -6.88
C GLU A 239 2.06 -12.76 -6.75
N GLY A 240 1.60 -12.98 -5.52
CA GLY A 240 0.19 -13.08 -5.20
C GLY A 240 -0.52 -11.79 -5.61
N LYS A 241 -1.48 -11.95 -6.55
CA LYS A 241 -2.46 -10.97 -7.11
C LYS A 241 -2.13 -9.52 -6.79
N SER A 242 -1.74 -8.77 -7.82
CA SER A 242 -1.60 -7.31 -7.79
C SER A 242 -2.77 -6.67 -7.03
N PRO A 243 -2.53 -5.59 -6.26
CA PRO A 243 -3.57 -5.00 -5.43
C PRO A 243 -4.82 -4.72 -6.22
N LEU A 244 -6.02 -4.95 -5.69
CA LEU A 244 -7.26 -4.61 -6.42
C LEU A 244 -7.28 -3.13 -6.87
N PHE A 245 -6.56 -2.27 -6.12
CA PHE A 245 -6.31 -0.88 -6.49
C PHE A 245 -5.22 -0.72 -7.56
N VAL A 246 -4.15 -1.52 -7.57
CA VAL A 246 -3.17 -1.54 -8.67
C VAL A 246 -3.77 -2.15 -9.91
N ARG A 247 -4.60 -3.19 -9.81
CA ARG A 247 -5.41 -3.69 -10.90
C ARG A 247 -6.40 -2.63 -11.38
N ARG A 248 -6.92 -1.79 -10.49
CA ARG A 248 -7.72 -0.60 -10.83
C ARG A 248 -6.86 0.54 -11.40
N TRP A 249 -5.57 0.63 -11.09
CA TRP A 249 -4.59 1.60 -11.63
C TRP A 249 -3.97 1.14 -12.94
N GLU A 250 -3.77 -0.16 -13.14
CA GLU A 250 -3.44 -0.83 -14.38
C GLU A 250 -4.68 -0.82 -15.27
N GLU A 251 -5.88 -1.13 -14.77
CA GLU A 251 -7.12 -0.89 -15.51
C GLU A 251 -7.35 0.61 -15.73
N LYS A 252 -6.89 1.50 -14.84
CA LYS A 252 -6.93 2.95 -15.05
C LYS A 252 -5.91 3.40 -16.07
N GLU A 253 -4.68 2.93 -16.06
CA GLU A 253 -3.60 3.26 -17.01
C GLU A 253 -3.85 2.60 -18.37
N ILE A 254 -4.42 1.39 -18.41
CA ILE A 254 -4.97 0.75 -19.61
C ILE A 254 -6.27 1.48 -20.06
N SER A 255 -6.92 2.26 -19.18
CA SER A 255 -8.02 3.16 -19.57
C SER A 255 -7.62 4.62 -19.81
N GLU A 256 -6.40 5.00 -19.41
CA GLU A 256 -5.77 6.32 -19.51
C GLU A 256 -4.69 6.35 -20.61
N GLU A 257 -4.30 5.20 -21.18
CA GLU A 257 -4.15 5.11 -22.64
C GLU A 257 -5.39 5.80 -23.21
N PRO A 258 -5.24 6.79 -24.11
CA PRO A 258 -6.36 7.59 -24.55
C PRO A 258 -7.37 6.68 -25.26
N LYS A 259 -8.33 6.15 -24.50
CA LYS A 259 -9.58 5.65 -25.04
C LYS A 259 -10.12 6.83 -25.82
N PRO A 260 -10.38 6.69 -27.13
CA PRO A 260 -10.92 7.77 -27.93
C PRO A 260 -12.10 8.34 -27.16
N GLN A 261 -12.01 9.61 -26.78
CA GLN A 261 -13.06 10.28 -26.02
C GLN A 261 -14.40 9.88 -26.62
N GLN A 262 -15.23 9.15 -25.86
CA GLN A 262 -16.65 9.08 -26.16
C GLN A 262 -17.19 10.47 -25.85
N LYS A 263 -16.98 11.37 -26.82
CA LYS A 263 -17.82 12.54 -27.01
C LYS A 263 -19.25 12.05 -26.89
N THR A 264 -20.09 12.79 -26.19
CA THR A 264 -21.54 12.72 -26.40
C THR A 264 -21.81 13.15 -27.85
N GLY A 265 -21.49 12.25 -28.77
CA GLY A 265 -21.66 12.41 -30.20
C GLY A 265 -23.03 11.88 -30.58
N ASP A 266 -23.57 12.45 -31.64
CA ASP A 266 -24.72 11.92 -32.35
C ASP A 266 -24.63 10.37 -32.43
N PRO A 267 -25.68 9.61 -32.07
CA PRO A 267 -25.65 8.13 -32.14
C PRO A 267 -25.27 7.61 -33.53
N PHE A 268 -25.37 8.46 -34.57
CA PHE A 268 -24.96 8.17 -35.93
C PHE A 268 -23.55 8.67 -36.31
N GLU A 269 -22.72 9.20 -35.40
CA GLU A 269 -21.36 9.70 -35.72
C GLU A 269 -20.50 8.65 -36.43
N ALA A 270 -20.57 7.39 -36.00
CA ALA A 270 -19.84 6.31 -36.66
C ALA A 270 -20.34 6.07 -38.09
N GLN A 271 -21.67 6.12 -38.29
CA GLN A 271 -22.30 5.96 -39.60
C GLN A 271 -21.94 7.14 -40.53
N ILE A 272 -22.01 8.37 -40.01
CA ILE A 272 -21.63 9.60 -40.72
C ILE A 272 -20.17 9.53 -41.16
N ARG A 273 -19.26 9.10 -40.28
CA ARG A 273 -17.84 8.96 -40.61
C ARG A 273 -17.62 7.92 -41.72
N ASN A 274 -18.21 6.74 -41.59
CA ASN A 274 -18.09 5.68 -42.58
C ASN A 274 -18.61 6.13 -43.96
N ASN A 275 -19.77 6.80 -43.99
CA ASN A 275 -20.37 7.31 -45.21
C ASN A 275 -19.52 8.42 -45.85
N ARG A 276 -18.96 9.34 -45.06
CA ARG A 276 -18.03 10.37 -45.57
C ARG A 276 -16.75 9.77 -46.14
N GLU A 277 -16.18 8.78 -45.46
CA GLU A 277 -15.00 8.07 -45.95
C GLU A 277 -15.29 7.36 -47.27
N LEU A 278 -16.41 6.65 -47.37
CA LEU A 278 -16.85 6.00 -48.61
C LEU A 278 -17.00 7.02 -49.75
N LEU A 279 -17.73 8.11 -49.54
CA LEU A 279 -17.93 9.15 -50.54
C LEU A 279 -16.61 9.81 -50.96
N SER A 280 -15.70 10.08 -50.01
CA SER A 280 -14.38 10.65 -50.32
C SER A 280 -13.53 9.72 -51.18
N LYS A 281 -13.58 8.41 -50.91
CA LYS A 281 -12.89 7.39 -51.69
C LYS A 281 -13.44 7.34 -53.12
N LEU A 282 -14.76 7.42 -53.29
CA LEU A 282 -15.40 7.43 -54.59
C LEU A 282 -15.17 8.75 -55.36
N TYR A 283 -15.04 9.88 -54.68
CA TYR A 283 -14.74 11.17 -55.30
C TYR A 283 -13.35 11.19 -55.95
N GLY A 284 -12.36 10.51 -55.33
CA GLY A 284 -11.01 10.40 -55.85
C GLY A 284 -10.84 9.47 -57.06
N ILE A 285 -11.89 8.74 -57.44
CA ILE A 285 -11.88 7.78 -58.55
C ILE A 285 -12.64 8.38 -59.73
N SER A 286 -12.06 8.36 -60.93
CA SER A 286 -12.73 8.83 -62.15
C SER A 286 -13.42 7.69 -62.92
N ASP A 287 -12.92 6.46 -62.83
CA ASP A 287 -13.48 5.30 -63.53
C ASP A 287 -14.76 4.79 -62.86
N ALA A 288 -15.85 4.69 -63.63
CA ALA A 288 -17.15 4.28 -63.11
C ALA A 288 -17.18 2.78 -62.75
N ARG A 289 -16.40 1.95 -63.45
CA ARG A 289 -16.33 0.50 -63.19
C ARG A 289 -15.56 0.20 -61.91
N GLU A 290 -14.51 0.96 -61.64
CA GLU A 290 -13.80 0.93 -60.36
C GLU A 290 -14.70 1.33 -59.18
N LYS A 291 -15.55 2.36 -59.34
CA LYS A 291 -16.56 2.72 -58.33
C LYS A 291 -17.57 1.60 -58.09
N GLU A 292 -18.05 0.95 -59.15
CA GLU A 292 -18.97 -0.19 -59.03
C GLU A 292 -18.32 -1.35 -58.27
N ASN A 293 -17.06 -1.69 -58.56
CA ASN A 293 -16.33 -2.75 -57.86
C ASN A 293 -16.22 -2.51 -56.35
N ILE A 294 -16.22 -1.24 -55.92
CA ILE A 294 -16.22 -0.85 -54.50
C ILE A 294 -17.63 -0.92 -53.91
N LEU A 295 -18.65 -0.48 -54.64
CA LEU A 295 -20.02 -0.35 -54.15
C LEU A 295 -20.83 -1.65 -54.17
N ALA A 296 -20.65 -2.48 -55.20
CA ALA A 296 -21.36 -3.75 -55.39
C ALA A 296 -21.25 -4.73 -54.20
N PRO A 297 -20.08 -4.94 -53.55
CA PRO A 297 -20.00 -5.83 -52.40
C PRO A 297 -20.61 -5.25 -51.11
N LEU A 298 -20.88 -3.94 -51.05
CA LEU A 298 -21.39 -3.26 -49.87
C LEU A 298 -22.93 -3.19 -49.82
N GLN A 299 -23.61 -3.75 -50.82
CA GLN A 299 -25.05 -3.66 -50.96
C GLN A 299 -25.79 -4.49 -49.90
N SER A 300 -26.74 -3.85 -49.21
CA SER A 300 -27.71 -4.57 -48.37
C SER A 300 -28.89 -5.08 -49.21
N LYS A 301 -29.37 -6.30 -48.93
CA LYS A 301 -30.48 -6.95 -49.67
C LYS A 301 -31.86 -6.40 -49.28
N ASP A 302 -32.02 -5.94 -48.04
CA ASP A 302 -33.28 -5.42 -47.49
C ASP A 302 -33.23 -3.89 -47.32
N ALA A 303 -32.57 -3.20 -48.25
CA ALA A 303 -32.38 -1.75 -48.17
C ALA A 303 -33.69 -1.00 -48.51
N ASN A 304 -34.15 -0.13 -47.59
CA ASN A 304 -35.27 0.77 -47.85
C ASN A 304 -34.76 2.10 -48.42
N LEU A 305 -34.71 2.20 -49.74
CA LEU A 305 -34.15 3.35 -50.44
C LEU A 305 -35.16 4.49 -50.58
N CYS A 306 -34.73 5.71 -50.29
CA CYS A 306 -35.52 6.90 -50.61
C CYS A 306 -35.68 7.06 -52.15
N PRO A 307 -36.69 7.82 -52.61
CA PRO A 307 -36.80 8.22 -54.01
C PRO A 307 -35.51 8.87 -54.55
N PRO A 308 -35.17 8.73 -55.85
CA PRO A 308 -33.96 9.31 -56.41
C PRO A 308 -33.84 10.84 -56.23
N SER A 309 -34.96 11.56 -56.18
CA SER A 309 -35.02 13.01 -55.94
C SER A 309 -34.49 13.42 -54.56
N ASP A 310 -34.59 12.53 -53.58
CA ASP A 310 -34.34 12.84 -52.16
C ASP A 310 -32.92 12.43 -51.75
N TYR A 311 -32.15 11.84 -52.66
CA TYR A 311 -30.77 11.46 -52.40
C TYR A 311 -29.82 12.65 -52.59
N ASN A 312 -29.30 13.16 -51.47
CA ASN A 312 -28.28 14.19 -51.45
C ASN A 312 -27.10 13.78 -50.54
N PRO A 313 -25.95 13.35 -51.09
CA PRO A 313 -24.82 12.83 -50.30
C PRO A 313 -24.14 13.88 -49.40
N GLU A 314 -24.44 15.16 -49.57
CA GLU A 314 -23.93 16.24 -48.72
C GLU A 314 -24.82 16.54 -47.51
N ASP A 315 -26.08 16.04 -47.53
CA ASP A 315 -27.04 16.23 -46.44
C ASP A 315 -26.76 15.28 -45.27
N MET A 316 -26.91 15.79 -44.05
CA MET A 316 -26.85 15.04 -42.80
C MET A 316 -27.83 13.87 -42.76
N PHE A 317 -29.01 13.97 -43.39
CA PHE A 317 -29.95 12.84 -43.45
C PHE A 317 -29.38 11.65 -44.24
N CYS A 318 -28.76 11.90 -45.39
CA CYS A 318 -28.13 10.84 -46.18
C CYS A 318 -26.87 10.31 -45.47
N LEU A 319 -26.05 11.19 -44.89
CA LEU A 319 -24.84 10.78 -44.17
C LEU A 319 -25.13 9.90 -42.96
N ARG A 320 -26.31 10.00 -42.35
CA ARG A 320 -26.75 9.11 -41.26
C ARG A 320 -27.35 7.78 -41.72
N CYS A 321 -27.61 7.61 -43.02
CA CYS A 321 -28.30 6.43 -43.54
C CYS A 321 -27.37 5.21 -43.65
N GLU A 322 -27.83 4.05 -43.18
CA GLU A 322 -27.09 2.78 -43.26
C GLU A 322 -26.97 2.21 -44.68
N TRP A 323 -27.81 2.70 -45.61
CA TRP A 323 -27.90 2.21 -46.99
C TRP A 323 -27.43 3.23 -48.01
N LEU A 324 -26.62 4.21 -47.61
CA LEU A 324 -26.12 5.25 -48.53
C LEU A 324 -25.39 4.65 -49.75
N GLN A 325 -24.62 3.58 -49.56
CA GLN A 325 -23.94 2.84 -50.62
C GLN A 325 -24.90 2.24 -51.66
N ASN A 326 -26.12 1.88 -51.25
CA ASN A 326 -27.14 1.40 -52.18
C ASN A 326 -27.69 2.56 -53.03
N CYS A 327 -27.91 3.72 -52.41
CA CYS A 327 -28.31 4.92 -53.15
C CYS A 327 -27.20 5.41 -54.11
N GLU A 328 -25.94 5.34 -53.69
CA GLU A 328 -24.80 5.75 -54.51
C GLU A 328 -24.59 4.81 -55.70
N LEU A 329 -24.71 3.49 -55.51
CA LEU A 329 -24.65 2.53 -56.64
C LEU A 329 -25.81 2.75 -57.63
N ARG A 330 -27.01 3.01 -57.12
CA ARG A 330 -28.17 3.35 -57.96
C ARG A 330 -27.90 4.61 -58.79
N LYS A 331 -27.35 5.66 -58.17
CA LYS A 331 -26.99 6.91 -58.86
C LYS A 331 -25.92 6.66 -59.93
N LEU A 332 -24.89 5.87 -59.61
CA LEU A 332 -23.83 5.52 -60.55
C LEU A 332 -24.38 4.82 -61.80
N LYS A 333 -25.24 3.81 -61.62
CA LYS A 333 -25.92 3.09 -62.72
C LYS A 333 -26.87 3.98 -63.53
N GLN A 334 -27.48 4.99 -62.91
CA GLN A 334 -28.30 5.97 -63.64
C GLN A 334 -27.47 6.87 -64.55
N SER A 335 -26.28 7.28 -64.10
CA SER A 335 -25.34 8.08 -64.91
C SER A 335 -24.57 7.27 -65.95
N HIS A 336 -24.45 5.95 -65.74
CA HIS A 336 -23.67 5.01 -66.56
C HIS A 336 -24.47 3.73 -66.82
N PRO A 337 -25.47 3.76 -67.75
CA PRO A 337 -26.34 2.62 -68.02
C PRO A 337 -25.61 1.38 -68.57
N GLU A 338 -24.36 1.53 -68.99
CA GLU A 338 -23.46 0.46 -69.47
C GLU A 338 -22.90 -0.45 -68.36
N LEU A 339 -23.12 -0.10 -67.08
CA LEU A 339 -22.74 -0.86 -65.87
C LEU A 339 -23.93 -1.64 -65.27
#